data_AF-A0AAP2DX19-F1
#
_entry.id   AF-A0AAP2DX19-F1
#
_cell.length_a   1.000
_cell.length_b   1.000
_cell.length_c   1.000
_cell.angle_alpha   90.00
_cell.angle_beta   90.00
_cell.angle_gamma   90.00
#
_symmetry.space_group_name_H-M   'P 1'
#
loop_
_entity.id
_entity.type
_entity.pdbx_description
1 polymer ?
#
loop_
_entity_poly.entity_id
_entity_poly.type
_entity_poly.pdbx_seq_one_letter_code
_entity_poly.pdbx_strand_id
1 'polypeptide(L)'
;MNDNVITDTLSDLNRKFSLQEYKNLKPALRVVFKNDLKKAMERLKKGFTIKMLEDDYLFALTATRASFSMMQMINEYREVSHRLGHSWNSAQENAENSRSKREIRDRVLEGLFQSRGLLFNRVDDRTIAVDPEILSQFTK
;
A
#
# COMPACT_ATOMS: atom_id res chain seq x y z
N MET A 1 -17.98 4.84 -30.84
CA MET A 1 -16.71 4.46 -30.20
C MET A 1 -17.04 3.45 -29.11
N ASN A 2 -16.81 2.16 -29.39
CA ASN A 2 -16.87 1.11 -28.35
C ASN A 2 -15.51 1.06 -27.67
N ASP A 3 -15.24 2.03 -26.81
CA ASP A 3 -14.15 1.97 -25.86
C ASP A 3 -14.60 1.01 -24.76
N ASN A 4 -14.16 -0.24 -24.86
CA ASN A 4 -14.39 -1.30 -23.88
C ASN A 4 -14.08 -0.80 -22.47
N VAL A 5 -15.14 -0.35 -21.79
CA VAL A 5 -15.45 -0.50 -20.36
C VAL A 5 -14.22 -0.79 -19.52
N ILE A 6 -13.49 0.26 -19.14
CA ILE A 6 -12.56 0.17 -18.01
C ILE A 6 -13.42 0.15 -16.74
N THR A 7 -13.94 -1.02 -16.39
CA THR A 7 -14.33 -1.32 -15.02
C THR A 7 -13.68 -2.63 -14.61
N ASP A 8 -12.36 -2.67 -14.64
CA ASP A 8 -11.66 -3.49 -13.67
C ASP A 8 -11.98 -2.87 -12.31
N THR A 9 -12.79 -3.54 -11.49
CA THR A 9 -13.05 -3.03 -10.13
C THR A 9 -11.73 -3.08 -9.35
N LEU A 10 -11.58 -2.24 -8.33
CA LEU A 10 -10.40 -2.32 -7.45
C LEU A 10 -10.29 -3.71 -6.80
N SER A 11 -11.42 -4.38 -6.56
CA SER A 11 -11.44 -5.76 -6.08
C SER A 11 -10.80 -6.72 -7.10
N ASP A 12 -11.17 -6.61 -8.38
CA ASP A 12 -10.59 -7.46 -9.44
C ASP A 12 -9.09 -7.21 -9.61
N LEU A 13 -8.67 -5.95 -9.56
CA LEU A 13 -7.26 -5.59 -9.61
C LEU A 13 -6.49 -6.14 -8.41
N ASN A 14 -7.03 -6.03 -7.20
CA ASN A 14 -6.40 -6.58 -6.01
C ASN A 14 -6.37 -8.11 -6.00
N ARG A 15 -7.38 -8.77 -6.60
CA ARG A 15 -7.37 -10.22 -6.78
C ARG A 15 -6.25 -10.64 -7.73
N LYS A 16 -6.18 -9.98 -8.90
CA LYS A 16 -5.24 -10.25 -9.99
C LYS A 16 -3.79 -9.84 -9.69
N PHE A 17 -3.61 -8.84 -8.82
CA PHE A 17 -2.30 -8.31 -8.46
C PHE A 17 -2.06 -8.48 -6.96
N SER A 18 -2.24 -9.70 -6.47
CA SER A 18 -2.00 -10.06 -5.08
C SER A 18 -0.58 -10.61 -4.85
N LEU A 19 -0.07 -10.44 -3.64
CA LEU A 19 1.22 -11.03 -3.23
C LEU A 19 1.21 -12.55 -3.33
N GLN A 20 0.06 -13.17 -3.04
CA GLN A 20 -0.10 -14.61 -3.10
C GLN A 20 0.04 -15.13 -4.54
N GLU A 21 -0.66 -14.49 -5.50
CA GLU A 21 -0.51 -14.85 -6.90
C GLU A 21 0.93 -14.68 -7.36
N TYR A 22 1.56 -13.53 -7.09
CA TYR A 22 2.95 -13.29 -7.49
C TYR A 22 3.94 -14.32 -6.95
N LYS A 23 3.80 -14.73 -5.69
CA LYS A 23 4.67 -15.74 -5.06
C LYS A 23 4.50 -17.13 -5.66
N ASN A 24 3.28 -17.48 -6.08
CA ASN A 24 2.95 -18.77 -6.69
C ASN A 24 3.37 -18.87 -8.16
N LEU A 25 3.71 -17.75 -8.82
CA LEU A 25 4.17 -17.75 -10.21
C LEU A 25 5.58 -18.33 -10.35
N LYS A 26 5.74 -19.14 -11.41
CA LYS A 26 7.06 -19.53 -11.93
C LYS A 26 7.87 -18.28 -12.29
N PRO A 27 9.22 -18.28 -12.13
CA PRO A 27 10.05 -17.12 -12.40
C PRO A 27 9.81 -16.46 -13.76
N ALA A 28 9.63 -17.26 -14.83
CA ALA A 28 9.37 -16.76 -16.17
C ALA A 28 8.04 -15.97 -16.29
N LEU A 29 7.03 -16.31 -15.49
CA LEU A 29 5.72 -15.66 -15.51
C LEU A 29 5.69 -14.38 -14.66
N ARG A 30 6.67 -14.18 -13.75
CA ARG A 30 6.76 -12.95 -12.95
C ARG A 30 7.02 -11.74 -13.83
N VAL A 31 7.80 -11.87 -14.91
CA VAL A 31 8.05 -10.77 -15.86
C VAL A 31 6.74 -10.34 -16.54
N VAL A 32 5.92 -11.31 -16.96
CA VAL A 32 4.61 -11.03 -17.56
C VAL A 32 3.69 -10.34 -16.55
N PHE A 33 3.62 -10.85 -15.32
CA PHE A 33 2.85 -10.23 -14.24
C PHE A 33 3.25 -8.78 -13.97
N LYS A 34 4.56 -8.48 -13.89
CA LYS A 34 5.09 -7.12 -13.70
C LYS A 34 4.68 -6.19 -14.84
N ASN A 35 4.78 -6.67 -16.08
CA ASN A 35 4.39 -5.91 -17.26
C ASN A 35 2.88 -5.62 -17.28
N ASP A 36 2.06 -6.59 -16.88
CA ASP A 36 0.61 -6.44 -16.83
C ASP A 36 0.17 -5.51 -15.68
N LEU A 37 0.83 -5.58 -14.53
CA LEU A 37 0.64 -4.63 -13.43
C LEU A 37 0.95 -3.20 -13.88
N LYS A 38 2.08 -2.99 -14.57
CA LYS A 38 2.44 -1.68 -15.11
C LYS A 38 1.36 -1.15 -16.07
N LYS A 39 0.87 -2.00 -16.99
CA LYS A 39 -0.22 -1.62 -17.91
C LYS A 39 -1.50 -1.29 -17.16
N ALA A 40 -1.86 -2.04 -16.13
CA ALA A 40 -3.04 -1.77 -15.31
C ALA A 40 -2.93 -0.41 -14.59
N MET A 41 -1.77 -0.12 -14.00
CA MET A 41 -1.51 1.18 -13.37
C MET A 41 -1.60 2.33 -14.37
N GLU A 42 -1.04 2.19 -15.58
CA GLU A 42 -1.14 3.22 -16.63
C GLU A 42 -2.58 3.43 -17.10
N ARG A 43 -3.40 2.38 -17.15
CA ARG A 43 -4.84 2.51 -17.44
C ARG A 43 -5.56 3.25 -16.34
N LEU A 44 -5.30 2.92 -15.08
CA LEU A 44 -5.90 3.61 -13.93
C LEU A 44 -5.58 5.11 -13.94
N LYS A 45 -4.33 5.49 -14.24
CA LYS A 45 -3.91 6.90 -14.32
C LYS A 45 -4.69 7.73 -15.35
N LYS A 46 -5.33 7.12 -16.34
CA LYS A 46 -6.16 7.84 -17.32
C LYS A 46 -7.49 8.32 -16.73
N GLY A 47 -7.99 7.66 -15.69
CA GLY A 47 -9.30 7.97 -15.07
C GLY A 47 -9.22 8.38 -13.60
N PHE A 48 -8.09 8.14 -12.93
CA PHE A 48 -7.92 8.35 -11.50
C PHE A 48 -6.59 9.07 -11.18
N THR A 49 -6.63 9.89 -10.14
CA THR A 49 -5.44 10.36 -9.44
C THR A 49 -4.87 9.19 -8.64
N ILE A 50 -3.61 8.82 -8.91
CA ILE A 50 -2.90 7.79 -8.16
C ILE A 50 -1.98 8.46 -7.13
N LYS A 51 -2.12 8.07 -5.86
CA LYS A 51 -1.25 8.51 -4.75
C LYS A 51 -0.55 7.31 -4.15
N MET A 52 0.73 7.45 -3.80
CA MET A 52 1.42 6.44 -3.01
C MET A 52 1.08 6.63 -1.53
N LEU A 53 0.79 5.54 -0.81
CA LEU A 53 0.62 5.54 0.64
C LEU A 53 1.96 5.59 1.37
N GLU A 54 2.77 6.58 1.04
CA GLU A 54 3.98 6.90 1.79
C GLU A 54 3.60 7.44 3.18
N ASP A 55 4.55 7.41 4.12
CA ASP A 55 4.29 7.73 5.53
C ASP A 55 3.61 9.10 5.70
N ASP A 56 4.10 10.14 5.02
CA ASP A 56 3.51 11.49 5.07
C ASP A 56 2.08 11.55 4.55
N TYR A 57 1.80 10.86 3.45
CA TYR A 57 0.45 10.82 2.88
C TYR A 57 -0.49 10.00 3.78
N LEU A 58 -0.01 8.89 4.35
CA LEU A 58 -0.75 8.10 5.33
C LEU A 58 -1.10 8.95 6.56
N PHE A 59 -0.17 9.78 7.04
CA PHE A 59 -0.42 10.71 8.14
C PHE A 59 -1.49 11.75 7.82
N ALA A 60 -1.38 12.41 6.67
CA ALA A 60 -2.36 13.40 6.24
C ALA A 60 -3.74 12.77 6.05
N LEU A 61 -3.79 11.57 5.47
CA LEU A 61 -5.04 10.84 5.25
C LEU A 61 -5.69 10.42 6.57
N THR A 62 -4.90 9.93 7.54
CA THR A 62 -5.41 9.63 8.88
C THR A 62 -5.97 10.88 9.55
N ALA A 63 -5.24 12.00 9.53
CA ALA A 63 -5.69 13.25 10.14
C ALA A 63 -7.04 13.76 9.57
N THR A 64 -7.31 13.49 8.28
CA THR A 64 -8.56 13.91 7.62
C THR A 64 -9.74 12.96 7.85
N ARG A 65 -9.51 11.72 8.31
CA ARG A 65 -10.53 10.67 8.43
C ARG A 65 -10.75 10.13 9.84
N ALA A 66 -9.91 10.51 10.80
CA ALA A 66 -9.75 9.75 12.04
C ALA A 66 -10.63 10.16 13.23
N SER A 67 -11.09 9.12 13.93
CA SER A 67 -11.44 9.09 15.34
C SER A 67 -10.18 9.12 16.24
N PHE A 68 -10.35 9.37 17.54
CA PHE A 68 -9.26 9.47 18.51
C PHE A 68 -8.30 8.26 18.51
N SER A 69 -8.80 7.04 18.36
CA SER A 69 -7.99 5.81 18.35
C SER A 69 -7.03 5.72 17.15
N MET A 70 -7.43 6.22 15.98
CA MET A 70 -6.54 6.28 14.81
C MET A 70 -5.43 7.32 14.99
N MET A 71 -5.71 8.44 15.68
CA MET A 71 -4.67 9.41 16.03
C MET A 71 -3.64 8.85 17.02
N GLN A 72 -4.05 7.99 17.95
CA GLN A 72 -3.09 7.32 18.84
C GLN A 72 -2.18 6.37 18.06
N MET A 73 -2.74 5.55 17.17
CA MET A 73 -1.95 4.62 16.33
C MET A 73 -0.98 5.37 15.41
N ILE A 74 -1.37 6.54 14.87
CA ILE A 74 -0.49 7.31 13.99
C ILE A 74 0.67 7.96 14.72
N ASN A 75 0.46 8.37 15.98
CA ASN A 75 1.53 8.88 16.83
C ASN A 75 2.53 7.77 17.17
N GLU A 76 2.05 6.59 17.55
CA GLU A 76 2.90 5.41 17.77
C GLU A 76 3.74 5.08 16.52
N TYR A 77 3.12 5.12 15.33
CA TYR A 77 3.82 4.89 14.07
C TYR A 77 4.92 5.93 13.79
N ARG A 78 4.66 7.21 14.08
CA ARG A 78 5.65 8.29 13.94
C ARG A 78 6.82 8.10 14.90
N GLU A 79 6.56 7.75 16.15
CA GLU A 79 7.60 7.49 17.14
C GLU A 79 8.50 6.32 16.74
N VAL A 80 7.92 5.20 16.30
CA VAL A 80 8.70 4.05 15.80
C VAL A 80 9.50 4.42 14.54
N SER A 81 8.91 5.17 13.62
CA SER A 81 9.61 5.64 12.42
C SER A 81 10.79 6.55 12.75
N HIS A 82 10.63 7.43 13.75
CA HIS A 82 11.71 8.28 14.24
C HIS A 82 12.83 7.45 14.90
N ARG A 83 12.49 6.46 15.74
CA ARG A 83 13.49 5.55 16.35
C ARG A 83 14.32 4.81 15.30
N LEU A 84 13.71 4.35 14.20
CA LEU A 84 14.43 3.70 13.09
C LEU A 84 15.37 4.64 12.33
N GLY A 85 15.12 5.96 12.34
CA GLY A 85 15.97 6.96 11.72
C GLY A 85 17.27 7.23 12.48
N HIS A 86 17.38 6.76 13.73
CA HIS A 86 18.58 6.95 14.55
C HIS A 86 19.57 5.80 14.38
N SER A 87 20.80 6.13 13.98
CA SER A 87 21.86 5.17 13.62
C SER A 87 22.50 4.42 14.78
N TRP A 88 22.04 4.64 16.02
CA TRP A 88 22.70 4.17 17.25
C TRP A 88 22.09 2.88 17.81
N ASN A 89 20.96 2.44 17.25
CA ASN A 89 20.27 1.25 17.71
C ASN A 89 21.06 -0.02 17.35
N SER A 90 20.98 -1.03 18.21
CA SER A 90 21.50 -2.35 17.89
C SER A 90 20.76 -2.96 16.69
N ALA A 91 21.38 -3.92 16.00
CA ALA A 91 20.74 -4.63 14.89
C ALA A 91 19.43 -5.32 15.32
N GLN A 92 19.39 -5.83 16.55
CA GLN A 92 18.20 -6.45 17.14
C GLN A 92 17.08 -5.42 17.35
N GLU A 93 17.39 -4.27 17.94
CA GLU A 93 16.43 -3.19 18.18
C GLU A 93 15.88 -2.61 16.88
N ASN A 94 16.71 -2.50 15.83
CA ASN A 94 16.23 -2.10 14.50
C ASN A 94 15.29 -3.14 13.87
N ALA A 95 15.54 -4.44 14.09
CA ALA A 95 14.63 -5.49 13.62
C ALA A 95 13.28 -5.44 14.36
N GLU A 96 13.29 -5.23 15.67
CA GLU A 96 12.10 -5.10 16.50
C GLU A 96 11.29 -3.85 16.12
N ASN A 97 11.94 -2.69 15.99
CA ASN A 97 11.30 -1.45 15.55
C ASN A 97 10.73 -1.58 14.12
N SER A 98 11.44 -2.25 13.21
CA SER A 98 10.94 -2.49 11.83
C SER A 98 9.68 -3.37 11.82
N ARG A 99 9.65 -4.38 12.69
CA ARG A 99 8.47 -5.24 12.87
C ARG A 99 7.30 -4.45 13.45
N SER A 100 7.54 -3.71 14.54
CA SER A 100 6.52 -2.87 15.18
C SER A 100 5.95 -1.83 14.21
N LYS A 101 6.81 -1.17 13.42
CA LYS A 101 6.39 -0.22 12.38
C LYS A 101 5.40 -0.86 11.41
N ARG A 102 5.71 -2.06 10.91
CA ARG A 102 4.83 -2.79 9.98
C ARG A 102 3.50 -3.18 10.63
N GLU A 103 3.52 -3.68 11.86
CA GLU A 103 2.31 -4.06 12.60
C GLU A 103 1.38 -2.86 12.85
N ILE A 104 1.93 -1.69 13.20
CA ILE A 104 1.14 -0.46 13.33
C ILE A 104 0.60 -0.01 11.97
N ARG A 105 1.43 -0.04 10.92
CA ARG A 105 1.00 0.30 9.54
C ARG A 105 -0.21 -0.51 9.11
N ASP A 106 -0.14 -1.82 9.31
CA ASP A 106 -1.21 -2.75 8.94
C ASP A 106 -2.53 -2.41 9.64
N ARG A 107 -2.47 -2.08 10.94
CA ARG A 107 -3.65 -1.63 11.71
C ARG A 107 -4.21 -0.29 11.22
N VAL A 108 -3.34 0.65 10.83
CA VAL A 108 -3.76 1.94 10.25
C VAL A 108 -4.45 1.73 8.90
N LEU A 109 -3.89 0.89 8.03
CA LEU A 109 -4.50 0.57 6.73
C LEU A 109 -5.86 -0.11 6.90
N GLU A 110 -5.96 -1.08 7.81
CA GLU A 110 -7.22 -1.71 8.16
C GLU A 110 -8.23 -0.71 8.73
N GLY A 111 -7.81 0.22 9.58
CA GLY A 111 -8.68 1.28 10.11
C GLY A 111 -9.18 2.26 9.04
N LEU A 112 -8.34 2.64 8.08
CA LEU A 112 -8.68 3.63 7.05
C LEU A 112 -9.51 3.06 5.90
N PHE A 113 -9.27 1.80 5.54
CA PHE A 113 -9.80 1.21 4.31
C PHE A 113 -10.57 -0.09 4.53
N GLN A 114 -10.63 -0.61 5.76
CA GLN A 114 -11.14 -1.95 6.07
C GLN A 114 -10.43 -3.04 5.26
N SER A 115 -9.18 -2.78 4.88
CA SER A 115 -8.39 -3.66 4.04
C SER A 115 -6.94 -3.68 4.47
N ARG A 116 -6.39 -4.89 4.57
CA ARG A 116 -4.99 -5.14 4.86
C ARG A 116 -4.36 -5.93 3.71
N GLY A 117 -3.13 -5.58 3.36
CA GLY A 117 -2.38 -6.33 2.34
C GLY A 117 -2.91 -6.17 0.91
N LEU A 118 -3.75 -5.15 0.65
CA LEU A 118 -4.21 -4.82 -0.69
C LEU A 118 -3.30 -3.77 -1.34
N LEU A 119 -2.93 -4.01 -2.59
CA LEU A 119 -2.09 -3.10 -3.35
C LEU A 119 -2.80 -1.77 -3.64
N PHE A 120 -4.08 -1.82 -4.05
CA PHE A 120 -4.87 -0.66 -4.43
C PHE A 120 -5.97 -0.40 -3.40
N ASN A 121 -6.04 0.82 -2.88
CA ASN A 121 -7.01 1.25 -1.87
C ASN A 121 -7.82 2.44 -2.40
N ARG A 122 -9.15 2.40 -2.30
CA ARG A 122 -10.01 3.51 -2.71
C ARG A 122 -9.93 4.63 -1.68
N VAL A 123 -9.54 5.83 -2.10
CA VAL A 123 -9.57 7.01 -1.23
C VAL A 123 -10.93 7.69 -1.39
N ASP A 124 -11.24 8.17 -2.57
CA ASP A 124 -12.48 8.88 -2.92
C ASP A 124 -12.85 8.56 -4.37
N ASP A 125 -13.89 9.20 -4.92
CA ASP A 125 -14.41 8.95 -6.26
C ASP A 125 -13.39 9.07 -7.41
N ARG A 126 -12.31 9.83 -7.24
CA ARG A 126 -11.30 10.04 -8.27
C ARG A 126 -9.89 9.67 -7.83
N THR A 127 -9.69 9.28 -6.58
CA THR A 127 -8.36 8.98 -6.04
C THR A 127 -8.22 7.52 -5.64
N ILE A 128 -7.13 6.90 -6.08
CA ILE A 128 -6.70 5.57 -5.67
C ILE A 128 -5.33 5.71 -5.00
N ALA A 129 -5.23 5.12 -3.81
CA ALA A 129 -4.01 4.98 -3.06
C ALA A 129 -3.34 3.64 -3.40
N VAL A 130 -2.03 3.63 -3.61
CA VAL A 130 -1.24 2.42 -3.86
C VAL A 130 -0.30 2.20 -2.68
N ASP A 131 -0.25 0.97 -2.15
CA ASP A 131 0.66 0.63 -1.06
C ASP A 131 2.08 0.36 -1.60
N PRO A 132 3.06 1.24 -1.32
CA PRO A 132 4.42 1.08 -1.82
C PRO A 132 5.12 -0.15 -1.23
N GLU A 133 4.76 -0.59 -0.02
CA GLU A 133 5.39 -1.78 0.58
C GLU A 133 5.08 -3.03 -0.24
N ILE A 134 3.81 -3.22 -0.61
CA ILE A 134 3.36 -4.32 -1.45
C ILE A 134 3.92 -4.17 -2.87
N LEU A 135 3.85 -2.95 -3.43
CA LEU A 135 4.37 -2.68 -4.77
C LEU A 135 5.87 -3.05 -4.89
N SER A 136 6.66 -2.78 -3.85
CA SER A 136 8.09 -3.11 -3.83
C SER A 136 8.38 -4.62 -3.97
N GLN A 137 7.46 -5.47 -3.53
CA GLN A 137 7.58 -6.93 -3.66
C GLN A 137 7.32 -7.39 -5.10
N PHE A 138 6.52 -6.64 -5.85
CA PHE A 138 6.29 -6.90 -7.27
C PHE A 138 7.41 -6.36 -8.15
N THR A 139 8.18 -5.36 -7.71
CA THR A 139 9.21 -4.75 -8.55
C THR A 139 10.58 -5.39 -8.36
N LYS A 140 10.92 -5.89 -7.17
CA LYS A 140 12.10 -6.74 -6.91
C LYS A 140 12.05 -8.05 -7.68
#